data_AF-A0AAD2CRQ6-F1
#
_entry.id   AF-A0AAD2CRQ6-F1
#
_cell.length_a   1.000
_cell.length_b   1.000
_cell.length_c   1.000
_cell.angle_alpha   90.00
_cell.angle_beta   90.00
_cell.angle_gamma   90.00
#
_symmetry.space_group_name_H-M   'P 1'
#
loop_
_entity.id
_entity.type
_entity.pdbx_description
1 polymer ?
#
loop_
_entity_poly.entity_id
_entity_poly.type
_entity_poly.pdbx_seq_one_letter_code
_entity_poly.pdbx_strand_id
1 'polypeptide(L)'
;MRGKTGVAALLAISLIGINLLRRGAQLSTFLAIVPGSAITSTEPLPGLNDGAPKQGSAPRRILMGIIGVGNKEVGNTRLEGRRRRIIRETYLKHLGSFNTSYRVCSISKLISKKETADNCEIIYTFVIATKGVATNLNNMKKSKEKLRKNKGEYEPDKIFIKVKKPENKYQATQAWLSAAKQIQVSTASTKLGQFDYIMSLSTDLMIQPQEFWEENAIFFTSNETSNLAASYKESILFLSKDFAIYFSDKKPASLSQGIVQYQRETRTNMSVVKMGGIKPATGVPVKTLADWDKYINPKVPMFEKDLVENEGVSYSNKTQYSGMPRMLFGIFTTNLKAIERERRDTLRSTYLSFYNNSETPHRICSLQQLLRNEVKDEDCQIAYTFVVGANRNGPTSRVEANATESMVIPASTLKDAEDDVLYLDIKENMEEGKSDTWFRFGYLLSETLYFDYIAKADTDTVVYPPSFVRDLKRMPMYPWNKRIFGGKYDIRFDYPTKYRIVGPTFMSGLLYWMSPDLASYITDPEQCNRKKYHAPFEDLNIANLIHTHPQMIRRVQMSYSSIDHPVKNVGDFKTKWKKYLKAFTKN
;
A
#
# COMPACT_ATOMS: atom_id res chain seq x y z
N MET A 1 38.57 52.56 -28.66
CA MET A 1 39.62 51.72 -29.28
C MET A 1 39.88 50.56 -28.32
N ARG A 2 39.21 49.41 -28.51
CA ARG A 2 39.72 48.17 -29.15
C ARG A 2 41.10 47.77 -28.59
N GLY A 3 41.32 46.63 -27.96
CA GLY A 3 40.52 45.44 -27.73
C GLY A 3 41.48 44.26 -27.46
N LYS A 4 41.05 43.28 -26.65
CA LYS A 4 41.44 41.85 -26.68
C LYS A 4 41.09 41.22 -25.33
N THR A 5 39.96 40.52 -25.28
CA THR A 5 39.74 39.29 -24.49
C THR A 5 38.39 38.72 -24.91
N GLY A 6 38.40 37.58 -25.58
CA GLY A 6 37.18 36.90 -25.96
C GLY A 6 37.45 35.77 -26.92
N VAL A 7 37.75 34.58 -26.38
CA VAL A 7 37.26 33.26 -26.83
C VAL A 7 37.53 32.27 -25.69
N ALA A 8 36.63 32.15 -24.72
CA ALA A 8 36.61 31.05 -23.75
C ALA A 8 35.26 30.97 -23.03
N ALA A 9 34.16 30.87 -23.79
CA ALA A 9 32.82 30.68 -23.21
C ALA A 9 31.87 30.07 -24.25
N LEU A 10 32.20 28.87 -24.75
CA LEU A 10 31.36 28.15 -25.72
C LEU A 10 31.54 26.62 -25.64
N LEU A 11 31.77 26.07 -24.44
CA LEU A 11 32.08 24.64 -24.23
C LEU A 11 31.33 24.01 -23.05
N ALA A 12 30.03 24.30 -22.90
CA ALA A 12 29.17 23.61 -21.93
C ALA A 12 27.91 22.96 -22.54
N ILE A 13 27.60 23.19 -23.82
CA ILE A 13 26.35 22.72 -24.45
C ILE A 13 26.54 21.40 -25.23
N SER A 14 27.77 20.94 -25.47
CA SER A 14 28.04 19.74 -26.29
C SER A 14 28.22 18.42 -25.51
N LEU A 15 28.17 18.42 -24.17
CA LEU A 15 28.52 17.23 -23.38
C LEU A 15 27.44 16.13 -23.34
N ILE A 16 26.18 16.42 -23.68
CA ILE A 16 25.13 15.40 -23.85
C ILE A 16 25.16 14.82 -25.28
N GLY A 17 25.58 15.60 -26.28
CA GLY A 17 25.70 15.12 -27.67
C GLY A 17 27.01 14.39 -28.00
N ILE A 18 28.15 14.75 -27.36
CA ILE A 18 29.47 14.18 -27.72
C ILE A 18 29.73 12.82 -27.05
N ASN A 19 29.14 12.52 -25.89
CA ASN A 19 29.28 11.19 -25.27
C ASN A 19 28.58 10.07 -26.06
N LEU A 20 27.67 10.41 -26.99
CA LEU A 20 27.05 9.44 -27.91
C LEU A 20 27.96 9.03 -29.08
N LEU A 21 28.95 9.86 -29.46
CA LEU A 21 29.85 9.58 -30.59
C LEU A 21 31.15 8.83 -30.20
N ARG A 22 31.45 8.69 -28.90
CA ARG A 22 32.68 8.02 -28.43
C ARG A 22 32.57 6.51 -28.22
N ARG A 23 31.39 5.91 -28.39
CA ARG A 23 31.15 4.46 -28.19
C ARG A 23 30.91 3.65 -29.47
N GLY A 24 31.07 4.25 -30.67
CA GLY A 24 30.77 3.58 -31.93
C GLY A 24 31.91 3.67 -32.94
N ALA A 25 32.95 2.86 -32.78
CA ALA A 25 33.86 2.52 -33.89
C ALA A 25 34.68 1.29 -33.52
N GLN A 26 34.28 0.11 -34.01
CA GLN A 26 35.20 -0.83 -34.65
C GLN A 26 34.40 -1.88 -35.46
N LEU A 27 34.65 -1.81 -36.78
CA LEU A 27 34.60 -2.83 -37.82
C LEU A 27 33.34 -3.71 -38.02
N SER A 28 32.63 -3.33 -39.08
CA SER A 28 31.98 -4.20 -40.04
C SER A 28 32.98 -5.17 -40.70
N THR A 29 32.59 -6.45 -40.82
CA THR A 29 33.04 -7.33 -41.91
C THR A 29 31.84 -8.16 -42.36
N PHE A 30 31.62 -8.14 -43.67
CA PHE A 30 30.54 -8.81 -44.39
C PHE A 30 30.65 -10.35 -44.31
N LEU A 31 29.50 -11.02 -44.20
CA LEU A 31 29.26 -12.27 -44.92
C LEU A 31 27.76 -12.36 -45.27
N ALA A 32 27.46 -12.36 -46.57
CA ALA A 32 26.13 -12.59 -47.12
C ALA A 32 25.97 -14.08 -47.45
N ILE A 33 24.89 -14.72 -46.99
CA ILE A 33 24.38 -15.99 -47.56
C ILE A 33 22.83 -15.93 -47.64
N VAL A 34 22.35 -16.43 -48.77
CA VAL A 34 21.02 -16.46 -49.42
C VAL A 34 19.94 -17.21 -48.60
N PRO A 35 18.63 -16.90 -48.77
CA PRO A 35 17.54 -17.56 -48.04
C PRO A 35 17.24 -18.96 -48.58
N GLY A 36 17.17 -19.94 -47.68
CA GLY A 36 16.78 -21.32 -47.98
C GLY A 36 15.61 -21.77 -47.12
N SER A 37 14.47 -21.97 -47.79
CA SER A 37 13.47 -23.04 -47.61
C SER A 37 12.92 -23.37 -46.21
N ALA A 38 11.59 -23.25 -46.13
CA ALA A 38 10.72 -23.82 -45.12
C ALA A 38 10.91 -25.33 -44.93
N ILE A 39 10.92 -25.77 -43.67
CA ILE A 39 10.67 -27.15 -43.27
C ILE A 39 9.58 -27.13 -42.21
N THR A 40 8.41 -27.63 -42.59
CA THR A 40 7.34 -28.05 -41.70
C THR A 40 7.73 -29.38 -41.05
N SER A 41 7.82 -29.43 -39.72
CA SER A 41 7.73 -30.71 -39.00
C SER A 41 6.73 -30.60 -37.86
N THR A 42 5.62 -31.30 -38.05
CA THR A 42 4.57 -31.59 -37.08
C THR A 42 4.92 -32.84 -36.30
N GLU A 43 5.25 -32.73 -35.01
CA GLU A 43 4.99 -33.79 -34.01
C GLU A 43 4.78 -33.17 -32.61
N PRO A 44 3.79 -33.67 -31.83
CA PRO A 44 3.49 -33.16 -30.50
C PRO A 44 4.27 -33.91 -29.40
N LEU A 45 4.81 -33.17 -28.42
CA LEU A 45 5.38 -33.74 -27.19
C LEU A 45 4.28 -34.02 -26.14
N PRO A 46 4.46 -35.03 -25.27
CA PRO A 46 3.40 -35.61 -24.45
C PRO A 46 3.13 -34.83 -23.16
N GLY A 47 1.86 -34.87 -22.75
CA GLY A 47 1.27 -34.05 -21.70
C GLY A 47 1.72 -34.34 -20.26
N LEU A 48 1.87 -33.26 -19.50
CA LEU A 48 1.84 -33.22 -18.05
C LEU A 48 0.37 -33.01 -17.60
N ASN A 49 -0.20 -34.05 -17.00
CA ASN A 49 -1.49 -33.99 -16.31
C ASN A 49 -1.26 -33.52 -14.87
N ASP A 50 -1.61 -32.26 -14.58
CA ASP A 50 -1.78 -31.80 -13.20
C ASP A 50 -3.13 -32.29 -12.66
N GLY A 51 -3.06 -33.15 -11.63
CA GLY A 51 -4.22 -33.77 -11.01
C GLY A 51 -5.14 -32.76 -10.34
N ALA A 52 -6.39 -32.67 -10.81
CA ALA A 52 -7.47 -32.00 -10.11
C ALA A 52 -7.74 -32.65 -8.73
N PRO A 53 -8.13 -31.89 -7.70
CA PRO A 53 -8.39 -32.43 -6.37
C PRO A 53 -9.58 -33.40 -6.41
N LYS A 54 -9.42 -34.56 -5.76
CA LYS A 54 -10.45 -35.60 -5.64
C LYS A 54 -11.76 -35.01 -5.10
N GLN A 55 -12.83 -35.06 -5.89
CA GLN A 55 -14.20 -34.81 -5.44
C GLN A 55 -14.55 -35.78 -4.30
N GLY A 56 -14.80 -35.27 -3.09
CA GLY A 56 -15.35 -36.11 -2.00
C GLY A 56 -15.17 -35.65 -0.56
N SER A 57 -14.28 -34.70 -0.25
CA SER A 57 -14.17 -34.19 1.14
C SER A 57 -15.25 -33.15 1.42
N ALA A 58 -16.03 -33.34 2.48
CA ALA A 58 -16.97 -32.33 2.96
C ALA A 58 -16.22 -31.01 3.26
N PRO A 59 -16.78 -29.85 2.89
CA PRO A 59 -16.11 -28.57 3.11
C PRO A 59 -15.92 -28.31 4.61
N ARG A 60 -14.75 -27.76 4.97
CA ARG A 60 -14.41 -27.41 6.36
C ARG A 60 -15.35 -26.30 6.85
N ARG A 61 -15.91 -26.45 8.06
CA ARG A 61 -16.89 -25.50 8.64
C ARG A 61 -16.29 -24.60 9.73
N ILE A 62 -16.65 -23.32 9.71
CA ILE A 62 -16.17 -22.29 10.64
C ILE A 62 -17.35 -21.75 11.47
N LEU A 63 -17.21 -21.75 12.79
CA LEU A 63 -18.12 -21.04 13.70
C LEU A 63 -17.53 -19.67 14.07
N MET A 64 -18.16 -18.59 13.62
CA MET A 64 -17.68 -17.22 13.78
C MET A 64 -18.54 -16.42 14.79
N GLY A 65 -17.91 -15.87 15.82
CA GLY A 65 -18.54 -14.93 16.74
C GLY A 65 -18.14 -13.50 16.45
N ILE A 66 -19.09 -12.64 16.08
CA ILE A 66 -18.87 -11.21 15.86
C ILE A 66 -19.13 -10.49 17.19
N ILE A 67 -18.06 -10.13 17.90
CA ILE A 67 -18.10 -9.59 19.26
C ILE A 67 -18.34 -8.09 19.22
N GLY A 68 -19.54 -7.70 19.68
CA GLY A 68 -19.89 -6.31 19.95
C GLY A 68 -19.80 -5.99 21.44
N VAL A 69 -19.02 -4.97 21.79
CA VAL A 69 -18.86 -4.51 23.17
C VAL A 69 -19.96 -3.48 23.47
N GLY A 70 -21.06 -3.93 24.06
CA GLY A 70 -22.18 -3.07 24.45
C GLY A 70 -22.25 -2.88 25.96
N ASN A 71 -21.99 -1.67 26.45
CA ASN A 71 -22.31 -1.34 27.83
C ASN A 71 -23.83 -1.06 27.93
N LYS A 72 -24.61 -1.98 28.50
CA LYS A 72 -26.07 -1.79 28.65
C LYS A 72 -26.45 -0.60 29.52
N GLU A 73 -25.54 -0.13 30.38
CA GLU A 73 -25.78 0.95 31.35
C GLU A 73 -25.60 2.36 30.76
N VAL A 74 -25.02 2.48 29.57
CA VAL A 74 -24.83 3.76 28.88
C VAL A 74 -25.65 3.70 27.59
N GLY A 75 -26.46 4.70 27.28
CA GLY A 75 -27.44 4.76 26.16
C GLY A 75 -26.89 4.61 24.72
N ASN A 76 -25.83 3.82 24.51
CA ASN A 76 -25.12 3.59 23.27
C ASN A 76 -25.65 2.37 22.48
N THR A 77 -26.84 1.88 22.81
CA THR A 77 -27.51 0.75 22.10
C THR A 77 -27.76 1.08 20.63
N ARG A 78 -27.95 2.37 20.29
CA ARG A 78 -28.20 2.85 18.92
C ARG A 78 -26.95 2.81 18.03
N LEU A 79 -25.77 3.16 18.56
CA LEU A 79 -24.51 3.13 17.79
C LEU A 79 -24.10 1.68 17.50
N GLU A 80 -24.18 0.81 18.50
CA GLU A 80 -23.83 -0.60 18.32
C GLU A 80 -24.87 -1.33 17.46
N GLY A 81 -26.16 -0.94 17.55
CA GLY A 81 -27.18 -1.37 16.61
C GLY A 81 -26.88 -0.95 15.16
N ARG A 82 -26.40 0.29 14.97
CA ARG A 82 -25.99 0.80 13.64
C ARG A 82 -24.77 0.05 13.10
N ARG A 83 -23.74 -0.20 13.91
CA ARG A 83 -22.55 -0.97 13.53
C ARG A 83 -22.92 -2.41 13.13
N ARG A 84 -23.77 -3.08 13.92
CA ARG A 84 -24.27 -4.41 13.56
C ARG A 84 -25.10 -4.42 12.27
N ARG A 85 -25.95 -3.41 12.07
CA ARG A 85 -26.70 -3.24 10.82
C ARG A 85 -25.74 -3.09 9.63
N ILE A 86 -24.70 -2.26 9.75
CA ILE A 86 -23.65 -2.09 8.73
C ILE A 86 -22.94 -3.43 8.46
N ILE A 87 -22.52 -4.17 9.50
CA ILE A 87 -21.89 -5.48 9.30
C ILE A 87 -22.85 -6.46 8.59
N ARG A 88 -24.14 -6.47 8.94
CA ARG A 88 -25.11 -7.34 8.26
C ARG A 88 -25.37 -6.93 6.81
N GLU A 89 -25.62 -5.65 6.56
CA GLU A 89 -26.02 -5.12 5.26
C GLU A 89 -24.85 -4.96 4.29
N THR A 90 -23.65 -4.74 4.82
CA THR A 90 -22.42 -4.58 4.04
C THR A 90 -21.62 -5.88 4.06
N TYR A 91 -21.10 -6.32 5.20
CA TYR A 91 -20.13 -7.43 5.25
C TYR A 91 -20.76 -8.79 4.93
N LEU A 92 -21.86 -9.15 5.59
CA LEU A 92 -22.49 -10.47 5.44
C LEU A 92 -23.31 -10.62 4.16
N LYS A 93 -23.97 -9.55 3.71
CA LYS A 93 -24.66 -9.52 2.41
C LYS A 93 -23.66 -9.61 1.25
N HIS A 94 -22.51 -8.95 1.38
CA HIS A 94 -21.45 -8.98 0.37
C HIS A 94 -20.76 -10.35 0.29
N LEU A 95 -20.51 -11.01 1.44
CA LEU A 95 -20.07 -12.41 1.47
C LEU A 95 -21.02 -13.37 0.77
N GLY A 96 -22.33 -13.12 0.83
CA GLY A 96 -23.33 -13.92 0.10
C GLY A 96 -23.48 -13.56 -1.39
N SER A 97 -22.94 -12.42 -1.84
CA SER A 97 -23.00 -11.99 -3.24
C SER A 97 -21.75 -12.33 -4.05
N PHE A 98 -20.64 -12.66 -3.39
CA PHE A 98 -19.50 -13.25 -4.09
C PHE A 98 -19.94 -14.62 -4.64
N ASN A 99 -19.64 -14.88 -5.91
CA ASN A 99 -19.73 -16.21 -6.52
C ASN A 99 -18.62 -17.13 -5.99
N THR A 100 -18.34 -17.04 -4.69
CA THR A 100 -17.56 -18.03 -3.97
C THR A 100 -18.50 -19.20 -3.71
N SER A 101 -18.00 -20.41 -3.88
CA SER A 101 -18.70 -21.63 -3.48
C SER A 101 -19.02 -21.66 -1.98
N TYR A 102 -18.53 -20.69 -1.19
CA TYR A 102 -18.65 -20.61 0.26
C TYR A 102 -19.97 -19.99 0.72
N ARG A 103 -20.84 -20.78 1.36
CA ARG A 103 -22.13 -20.29 1.89
C ARG A 103 -22.02 -19.83 3.35
N VAL A 104 -22.42 -18.58 3.59
CA VAL A 104 -22.44 -17.95 4.93
C VAL A 104 -23.85 -17.95 5.51
N CYS A 105 -24.03 -18.60 6.65
CA CYS A 105 -25.32 -18.78 7.31
C CYS A 105 -25.31 -18.17 8.71
N SER A 106 -26.45 -17.68 9.16
CA SER A 106 -26.59 -17.26 10.57
C SER A 106 -26.96 -18.47 11.43
N ILE A 107 -26.39 -18.56 12.64
CA ILE A 107 -26.71 -19.63 13.58
C ILE A 107 -28.22 -19.70 13.88
N SER A 108 -28.91 -18.56 13.86
CA SER A 108 -30.33 -18.47 14.21
C SER A 108 -31.22 -19.06 13.13
N LYS A 109 -30.87 -18.87 11.86
CA LYS A 109 -31.59 -19.45 10.72
C LYS A 109 -31.47 -20.98 10.73
N LEU A 110 -30.28 -21.49 11.02
CA LEU A 110 -30.02 -22.93 11.18
C LEU A 110 -30.81 -23.53 12.35
N ILE A 111 -30.80 -22.89 13.52
CA ILE A 111 -31.60 -23.33 14.68
C ILE A 111 -33.10 -23.31 14.36
N SER A 112 -33.56 -22.35 13.56
CA SER A 112 -34.96 -22.23 13.15
C SER A 112 -35.40 -23.22 12.06
N LYS A 113 -34.49 -24.08 11.58
CA LYS A 113 -34.70 -25.00 10.46
C LYS A 113 -35.09 -24.32 9.14
N LYS A 114 -34.75 -23.03 8.97
CA LYS A 114 -34.94 -22.31 7.70
C LYS A 114 -33.81 -22.58 6.70
N GLU A 115 -32.67 -23.06 7.19
CA GLU A 115 -31.48 -23.43 6.42
C GLU A 115 -30.92 -24.74 6.99
N THR A 116 -30.23 -25.54 6.16
CA THR A 116 -29.52 -26.76 6.57
C THR A 116 -28.02 -26.47 6.70
N ALA A 117 -27.36 -26.99 7.74
CA ALA A 117 -25.95 -26.70 8.00
C ALA A 117 -25.01 -27.30 6.95
N ASP A 118 -25.47 -28.30 6.20
CA ASP A 118 -24.69 -28.95 5.13
C ASP A 118 -24.39 -28.02 3.97
N ASN A 119 -25.14 -26.93 3.88
CA ASN A 119 -24.98 -25.89 2.89
C ASN A 119 -24.28 -24.66 3.46
N CYS A 120 -23.51 -24.77 4.55
CA CYS A 120 -22.90 -23.62 5.21
C CYS A 120 -21.43 -23.91 5.57
N GLU A 121 -20.47 -23.25 4.92
CA GLU A 121 -19.08 -23.26 5.39
C GLU A 121 -18.85 -22.31 6.56
N ILE A 122 -19.60 -21.22 6.65
CA ILE A 122 -19.44 -20.24 7.73
C ILE A 122 -20.74 -20.04 8.45
N ILE A 123 -20.73 -20.27 9.75
CA ILE A 123 -21.87 -20.08 10.62
C ILE A 123 -21.53 -18.93 11.56
N TYR A 124 -22.21 -17.79 11.40
CA TYR A 124 -21.94 -16.61 12.22
C TYR A 124 -23.01 -16.34 13.27
N THR A 125 -22.61 -15.66 14.34
CA THR A 125 -23.50 -15.08 15.34
C THR A 125 -22.91 -13.80 15.91
N PHE A 126 -23.76 -12.84 16.27
CA PHE A 126 -23.33 -11.69 17.06
C PHE A 126 -23.22 -12.09 18.53
N VAL A 127 -22.11 -11.75 19.13
CA VAL A 127 -21.82 -12.03 20.54
C VAL A 127 -21.87 -10.73 21.30
N ILE A 128 -22.75 -10.68 22.31
CA ILE A 128 -22.89 -9.52 23.18
C ILE A 128 -22.41 -9.90 24.57
N ALA A 129 -21.31 -9.29 24.97
CA ALA A 129 -20.79 -9.41 26.32
C ALA A 129 -21.68 -8.62 27.30
N THR A 130 -22.12 -9.26 28.39
CA THR A 130 -22.95 -8.61 29.42
C THR A 130 -22.51 -9.01 30.83
N LYS A 131 -22.81 -8.17 31.84
CA LYS A 131 -22.62 -8.52 33.27
C LYS A 131 -23.64 -9.55 33.78
N GLY A 132 -24.74 -9.73 33.04
CA GLY A 132 -25.94 -10.48 33.45
C GLY A 132 -25.87 -12.00 33.20
N VAL A 133 -27.02 -12.67 33.24
CA VAL A 133 -27.12 -14.13 33.03
C VAL A 133 -26.72 -14.49 31.60
N ALA A 134 -25.79 -15.45 31.45
CA ALA A 134 -25.42 -15.98 30.15
C ALA A 134 -26.60 -16.72 29.51
N THR A 135 -26.86 -16.46 28.24
CA THR A 135 -27.78 -17.32 27.47
C THR A 135 -26.99 -18.50 26.91
N ASN A 136 -27.30 -19.72 27.35
CA ASN A 136 -26.87 -20.91 26.62
C ASN A 136 -27.76 -21.13 25.37
N LEU A 137 -27.38 -22.08 24.51
CA LEU A 137 -28.15 -22.40 23.28
C LEU A 137 -29.63 -22.74 23.58
N ASN A 138 -29.88 -23.41 24.70
CA ASN A 138 -31.23 -23.76 25.15
C ASN A 138 -32.06 -22.51 25.56
N ASN A 139 -31.40 -21.48 26.09
CA ASN A 139 -31.99 -20.20 26.43
C ASN A 139 -32.24 -19.32 25.20
N MET A 140 -31.57 -19.55 24.05
CA MET A 140 -31.91 -18.86 22.80
C MET A 140 -33.33 -19.22 22.31
N LYS A 141 -33.72 -20.50 22.44
CA LYS A 141 -35.09 -20.95 22.11
C LYS A 141 -36.11 -20.30 23.04
N LYS A 142 -35.85 -20.28 24.35
CA LYS A 142 -36.74 -19.69 25.37
C LYS A 142 -36.79 -18.15 25.32
N SER A 143 -35.69 -17.47 24.99
CA SER A 143 -35.66 -16.00 24.89
C SER A 143 -36.49 -15.49 23.71
N LYS A 144 -36.53 -16.24 22.61
CA LYS A 144 -37.40 -15.96 21.45
C LYS A 144 -38.89 -15.98 21.81
N GLU A 145 -39.31 -16.90 22.67
CA GLU A 145 -40.70 -16.98 23.17
C GLU A 145 -41.03 -15.86 24.17
N LYS A 146 -40.12 -15.56 25.10
CA LYS A 146 -40.35 -14.53 26.14
C LYS A 146 -40.30 -13.10 25.57
N LEU A 147 -39.49 -12.83 24.55
CA LEU A 147 -39.39 -11.53 23.88
C LEU A 147 -40.48 -11.31 22.83
N ARG A 148 -41.05 -12.36 22.21
CA ARG A 148 -42.23 -12.19 21.32
C ARG A 148 -43.43 -11.51 22.02
N LYS A 149 -43.52 -11.65 23.35
CA LYS A 149 -44.55 -11.02 24.19
C LYS A 149 -44.31 -9.52 24.44
N ASN A 150 -43.08 -9.04 24.30
CA ASN A 150 -42.73 -7.63 24.46
C ASN A 150 -42.37 -7.08 23.08
N LYS A 151 -43.20 -6.20 22.49
CA LYS A 151 -43.15 -5.69 21.09
C LYS A 151 -41.84 -4.98 20.62
N GLY A 152 -40.65 -5.41 21.04
CA GLY A 152 -39.36 -4.93 20.54
C GLY A 152 -38.86 -5.76 19.36
N GLU A 153 -38.18 -5.09 18.41
CA GLU A 153 -37.51 -5.74 17.28
C GLU A 153 -36.47 -6.76 17.78
N TYR A 154 -36.78 -8.04 17.63
CA TYR A 154 -35.85 -9.13 17.92
C TYR A 154 -34.83 -9.25 16.79
N GLU A 155 -33.54 -9.04 17.09
CA GLU A 155 -32.44 -9.42 16.20
C GLU A 155 -32.09 -10.90 16.48
N PRO A 156 -32.37 -11.84 15.55
CA PRO A 156 -32.33 -13.27 15.84
C PRO A 156 -30.92 -13.86 16.00
N ASP A 157 -29.88 -13.11 15.64
CA ASP A 157 -28.50 -13.60 15.55
C ASP A 157 -27.66 -13.26 16.79
N LYS A 158 -28.24 -13.18 18.00
CA LYS A 158 -27.53 -12.72 19.20
C LYS A 158 -27.33 -13.83 20.23
N ILE A 159 -26.09 -14.02 20.66
CA ILE A 159 -25.71 -14.80 21.84
C ILE A 159 -25.20 -13.83 22.89
N PHE A 160 -25.78 -13.89 24.09
CA PHE A 160 -25.30 -13.12 25.23
C PHE A 160 -24.35 -13.97 26.08
N ILE A 161 -23.10 -13.54 26.16
CA ILE A 161 -22.08 -14.17 27.02
C ILE A 161 -21.91 -13.35 28.30
N LYS A 162 -21.82 -14.03 29.43
CA LYS A 162 -21.56 -13.39 30.72
C LYS A 162 -20.06 -13.14 30.88
N VAL A 163 -19.68 -11.90 31.14
CA VAL A 163 -18.31 -11.52 31.49
C VAL A 163 -18.32 -10.58 32.67
N LYS A 164 -17.22 -10.54 33.43
CA LYS A 164 -17.09 -9.62 34.57
C LYS A 164 -17.06 -8.16 34.12
N LYS A 165 -16.40 -7.89 32.99
CA LYS A 165 -16.21 -6.56 32.40
C LYS A 165 -16.58 -6.58 30.91
N PRO A 166 -17.83 -6.22 30.52
CA PRO A 166 -18.27 -6.22 29.12
C PRO A 166 -17.39 -5.42 28.18
N GLU A 167 -16.83 -4.32 28.69
CA GLU A 167 -15.90 -3.43 28.00
C GLU A 167 -14.54 -4.08 27.70
N ASN A 168 -14.22 -5.17 28.40
CA ASN A 168 -12.99 -5.92 28.20
C ASN A 168 -13.16 -6.93 27.06
N LYS A 169 -12.76 -6.53 25.86
CA LYS A 169 -12.78 -7.37 24.64
C LYS A 169 -12.12 -8.72 24.85
N TYR A 170 -11.00 -8.79 25.58
CA TYR A 170 -10.33 -10.05 25.86
C TYR A 170 -11.23 -11.01 26.65
N GLN A 171 -11.90 -10.52 27.70
CA GLN A 171 -12.85 -11.36 28.44
C GLN A 171 -14.03 -11.79 27.58
N ALA A 172 -14.53 -10.92 26.70
CA ALA A 172 -15.58 -11.24 25.75
C ALA A 172 -15.14 -12.33 24.76
N THR A 173 -13.94 -12.22 24.18
CA THR A 173 -13.36 -13.22 23.29
C THR A 173 -13.18 -14.56 24.00
N GLN A 174 -12.60 -14.59 25.20
CA GLN A 174 -12.43 -15.84 25.95
C GLN A 174 -13.76 -16.51 26.30
N ALA A 175 -14.76 -15.72 26.72
CA ALA A 175 -16.09 -16.24 27.01
C ALA A 175 -16.82 -16.70 25.74
N TRP A 176 -16.60 -16.06 24.58
CA TRP A 176 -17.09 -16.55 23.30
C TRP A 176 -16.46 -17.89 22.93
N LEU A 177 -15.14 -18.03 22.99
CA LEU A 177 -14.46 -19.28 22.61
C LEU A 177 -14.89 -20.44 23.51
N SER A 178 -15.04 -20.19 24.81
CA SER A 178 -15.58 -21.17 25.75
C SER A 178 -17.01 -21.57 25.40
N ALA A 179 -17.87 -20.58 25.09
CA ALA A 179 -19.23 -20.85 24.65
C ALA A 179 -19.25 -21.64 23.33
N ALA A 180 -18.47 -21.24 22.33
CA ALA A 180 -18.38 -21.87 21.02
C ALA A 180 -17.89 -23.33 21.11
N LYS A 181 -16.96 -23.66 22.01
CA LYS A 181 -16.58 -25.05 22.30
C LYS A 181 -17.76 -25.85 22.86
N GLN A 182 -18.55 -25.27 23.76
CA GLN A 182 -19.77 -25.92 24.24
C GLN A 182 -20.81 -26.10 23.12
N ILE A 183 -20.93 -25.12 22.21
CA ILE A 183 -21.75 -25.26 21.00
C ILE A 183 -21.26 -26.48 20.22
N GLN A 184 -19.98 -26.53 19.86
CA GLN A 184 -19.37 -27.64 19.10
C GLN A 184 -19.60 -29.02 19.74
N VAL A 185 -19.41 -29.15 21.06
CA VAL A 185 -19.66 -30.41 21.79
C VAL A 185 -21.14 -30.77 21.78
N SER A 186 -22.02 -29.79 22.03
CA SER A 186 -23.46 -30.01 22.00
C SER A 186 -24.00 -30.28 20.59
N THR A 187 -23.30 -29.85 19.55
CA THR A 187 -23.75 -29.99 18.17
C THR A 187 -23.34 -31.28 17.50
N ALA A 188 -22.41 -32.05 18.07
CA ALA A 188 -22.06 -33.39 17.60
C ALA A 188 -23.28 -34.35 17.56
N SER A 189 -24.34 -34.05 18.31
CA SER A 189 -25.64 -34.76 18.28
C SER A 189 -26.76 -34.00 17.55
N THR A 190 -26.48 -32.84 16.94
CA THR A 190 -27.48 -31.97 16.29
C THR A 190 -27.19 -31.72 14.81
N LYS A 191 -28.18 -31.24 14.07
CA LYS A 191 -28.08 -30.89 12.64
C LYS A 191 -27.13 -29.73 12.28
N LEU A 192 -26.35 -29.19 13.23
CA LEU A 192 -25.34 -28.15 12.95
C LEU A 192 -24.01 -28.74 12.47
N GLY A 193 -23.77 -30.04 12.72
CA GLY A 193 -22.53 -30.72 12.36
C GLY A 193 -21.34 -30.33 13.23
N GLN A 194 -20.19 -30.93 12.92
CA GLN A 194 -18.92 -30.58 13.54
C GLN A 194 -18.35 -29.31 12.88
N PHE A 195 -17.79 -28.42 13.68
CA PHE A 195 -16.99 -27.29 13.20
C PHE A 195 -15.52 -27.68 13.20
N ASP A 196 -14.80 -27.31 12.15
CA ASP A 196 -13.35 -27.50 12.05
C ASP A 196 -12.59 -26.34 12.69
N TYR A 197 -13.19 -25.14 12.67
CA TYR A 197 -12.59 -23.93 13.22
C TYR A 197 -13.60 -23.10 14.03
N ILE A 198 -13.10 -22.46 15.08
CA ILE A 198 -13.83 -21.42 15.83
C ILE A 198 -13.07 -20.10 15.67
N MET A 199 -13.80 -19.04 15.34
CA MET A 199 -13.26 -17.71 15.12
C MET A 199 -14.00 -16.63 15.90
N SER A 200 -13.30 -15.55 16.22
CA SER A 200 -13.83 -14.32 16.82
C SER A 200 -13.47 -13.12 15.96
N LEU A 201 -14.44 -12.27 15.63
CA LEU A 201 -14.25 -11.00 14.92
C LEU A 201 -14.73 -9.84 15.80
N SER A 202 -13.93 -8.79 15.97
CA SER A 202 -14.34 -7.60 16.74
C SER A 202 -15.12 -6.63 15.85
N THR A 203 -16.23 -6.05 16.33
CA THR A 203 -16.99 -5.03 15.56
C THR A 203 -16.20 -3.75 15.28
N ASP A 204 -15.11 -3.50 16.02
CA ASP A 204 -14.20 -2.38 15.76
C ASP A 204 -13.17 -2.66 14.64
N LEU A 205 -13.03 -3.92 14.23
CA LEU A 205 -12.20 -4.32 13.09
C LEU A 205 -13.13 -4.47 11.88
N MET A 206 -13.28 -3.40 11.11
CA MET A 206 -13.85 -3.53 9.75
C MET A 206 -12.72 -3.93 8.81
N ILE A 207 -12.35 -5.21 8.83
CA ILE A 207 -11.50 -5.80 7.80
C ILE A 207 -12.36 -5.95 6.55
N GLN A 208 -11.83 -5.67 5.35
CA GLN A 208 -12.55 -6.00 4.11
C GLN A 208 -12.69 -7.54 4.07
N PRO A 209 -13.88 -8.12 3.82
CA PRO A 209 -14.05 -9.57 3.87
C PRO A 209 -13.04 -10.31 2.98
N GLN A 210 -12.65 -9.69 1.86
CA GLN A 210 -11.68 -10.22 0.93
C GLN A 210 -10.24 -10.27 1.47
N GLU A 211 -9.75 -9.19 2.11
CA GLU A 211 -8.41 -9.15 2.75
C GLU A 211 -8.28 -10.26 3.81
N PHE A 212 -9.35 -10.47 4.59
CA PHE A 212 -9.41 -11.56 5.56
C PHE A 212 -9.24 -12.94 4.89
N TRP A 213 -9.83 -13.18 3.71
CA TRP A 213 -9.70 -14.48 3.03
C TRP A 213 -8.34 -14.68 2.37
N GLU A 214 -7.79 -13.63 1.76
CA GLU A 214 -6.50 -13.68 1.08
C GLU A 214 -5.35 -13.94 2.07
N GLU A 215 -5.38 -13.28 3.24
CA GLU A 215 -4.38 -13.50 4.29
C GLU A 215 -4.48 -14.86 4.96
N ASN A 216 -5.64 -15.53 4.87
CA ASN A 216 -5.90 -16.78 5.57
C ASN A 216 -6.11 -17.98 4.62
N ALA A 217 -6.02 -17.80 3.29
CA ALA A 217 -6.21 -18.85 2.27
C ALA A 217 -5.30 -20.08 2.48
N ILE A 218 -4.10 -19.87 3.03
CA ILE A 218 -3.13 -20.91 3.38
C ILE A 218 -3.66 -21.88 4.46
N PHE A 219 -4.48 -21.40 5.40
CA PHE A 219 -5.10 -22.25 6.43
C PHE A 219 -6.23 -23.13 5.87
N PHE A 220 -6.83 -22.72 4.75
CA PHE A 220 -7.98 -23.39 4.13
C PHE A 220 -7.59 -24.40 3.04
N THR A 221 -6.38 -24.31 2.50
CA THR A 221 -5.92 -25.13 1.35
C THR A 221 -4.86 -26.17 1.71
N SER A 222 -4.20 -26.06 2.87
CA SER A 222 -3.15 -27.02 3.27
C SER A 222 -3.69 -28.13 4.20
N ASN A 223 -3.20 -29.36 3.97
CA ASN A 223 -3.38 -30.50 4.88
C ASN A 223 -2.32 -30.55 6.00
N GLU A 224 -1.36 -29.61 6.01
CA GLU A 224 -0.22 -29.57 6.93
C GLU A 224 -0.22 -28.25 7.72
N THR A 225 -0.91 -28.21 8.85
CA THR A 225 -1.06 -26.98 9.67
C THR A 225 -0.10 -26.88 10.86
N SER A 226 0.95 -27.71 10.96
CA SER A 226 1.82 -27.72 12.14
C SER A 226 2.95 -26.68 12.18
N ASN A 227 3.40 -26.09 11.05
CA ASN A 227 4.69 -25.36 11.03
C ASN A 227 4.71 -23.93 10.45
N LEU A 228 3.59 -23.30 10.10
CA LEU A 228 3.58 -22.07 9.26
C LEU A 228 3.01 -20.79 9.91
N ALA A 229 3.03 -20.66 11.24
CA ALA A 229 2.40 -19.53 11.96
C ALA A 229 3.36 -18.43 12.46
N ALA A 230 4.33 -17.97 11.64
CA ALA A 230 5.40 -17.08 12.10
C ALA A 230 5.26 -15.58 11.75
N SER A 231 4.15 -15.09 11.15
CA SER A 231 4.15 -13.70 10.64
C SER A 231 2.79 -12.99 10.58
N TYR A 232 2.04 -12.86 11.67
CA TYR A 232 0.89 -11.93 11.70
C TYR A 232 0.75 -11.22 13.06
N LYS A 233 0.47 -9.91 13.02
CA LYS A 233 0.22 -9.02 14.17
C LYS A 233 -1.10 -8.30 13.94
N GLU A 234 -2.18 -8.88 14.47
CA GLU A 234 -3.41 -8.27 15.00
C GLU A 234 -4.45 -9.40 15.17
N SER A 235 -5.39 -9.25 16.12
CA SER A 235 -6.09 -10.36 16.77
C SER A 235 -7.09 -11.13 15.87
N ILE A 236 -6.61 -12.13 15.15
CA ILE A 236 -7.40 -13.25 14.65
C ILE A 236 -6.97 -14.48 15.46
N LEU A 237 -7.93 -15.16 16.08
CA LEU A 237 -7.68 -16.39 16.84
C LEU A 237 -8.35 -17.56 16.13
N PHE A 238 -7.53 -18.46 15.59
CA PHE A 238 -7.96 -19.76 15.10
C PHE A 238 -7.80 -20.78 16.23
N LEU A 239 -8.88 -21.51 16.53
CA LEU A 239 -8.82 -22.75 17.30
C LEU A 239 -8.96 -23.92 16.32
N SER A 240 -7.93 -24.78 16.24
CA SER A 240 -8.05 -26.13 15.67
C SER A 240 -8.30 -27.13 16.81
N LYS A 241 -8.57 -28.40 16.48
CA LYS A 241 -8.74 -29.49 17.47
C LYS A 241 -7.55 -29.60 18.45
N ASP A 242 -6.36 -29.17 18.04
CA ASP A 242 -5.10 -29.46 18.74
C ASP A 242 -4.31 -28.23 19.21
N PHE A 243 -4.68 -26.99 18.80
CA PHE A 243 -3.93 -25.78 19.18
C PHE A 243 -4.77 -24.48 19.18
N ALA A 244 -4.30 -23.51 19.98
CA ALA A 244 -4.82 -22.14 20.04
C ALA A 244 -3.68 -21.14 19.79
N ILE A 245 -3.86 -20.25 18.81
CA ILE A 245 -2.89 -19.17 18.51
C ILE A 245 -3.45 -17.84 19.02
N TYR A 246 -2.73 -17.17 19.92
CA TYR A 246 -3.19 -15.97 20.62
C TYR A 246 -2.20 -14.81 20.51
N PHE A 247 -2.72 -13.62 20.20
CA PHE A 247 -1.94 -12.37 20.12
C PHE A 247 -2.54 -11.33 21.08
N SER A 248 -1.76 -10.85 22.06
CA SER A 248 -2.20 -9.87 23.06
C SER A 248 -1.07 -9.13 23.77
N ASP A 249 -1.34 -7.87 24.06
CA ASP A 249 -0.41 -6.94 24.70
C ASP A 249 -0.38 -7.03 26.24
N LYS A 250 -1.17 -7.91 26.87
CA LYS A 250 -1.17 -8.09 28.35
C LYS A 250 -1.06 -9.56 28.78
N LYS A 251 -0.22 -9.80 29.80
CA LYS A 251 0.01 -11.12 30.43
C LYS A 251 -1.13 -11.49 31.39
N PRO A 252 -1.78 -12.65 31.26
CA PRO A 252 -2.70 -13.17 32.28
C PRO A 252 -1.94 -13.82 33.44
N ALA A 253 -2.52 -13.77 34.64
CA ALA A 253 -1.87 -14.17 35.90
C ALA A 253 -1.81 -15.68 36.17
N SER A 254 -2.47 -16.54 35.36
CA SER A 254 -2.27 -17.99 35.41
C SER A 254 -2.89 -18.67 34.18
N LEU A 255 -2.10 -19.48 33.48
CA LEU A 255 -2.56 -20.44 32.48
C LEU A 255 -1.63 -21.66 32.55
N SER A 256 -2.21 -22.84 32.77
CA SER A 256 -1.54 -24.14 32.70
C SER A 256 -1.63 -24.69 31.26
N GLN A 257 -0.47 -25.10 30.75
CA GLN A 257 -0.15 -25.92 29.57
C GLN A 257 -0.91 -25.65 28.24
N GLY A 258 -0.12 -25.30 27.21
CA GLY A 258 -0.52 -25.39 25.80
C GLY A 258 -0.55 -24.09 24.97
N ILE A 259 0.07 -22.98 25.43
CA ILE A 259 0.05 -21.70 24.70
C ILE A 259 1.48 -21.16 24.55
N VAL A 260 1.90 -20.88 23.31
CA VAL A 260 3.15 -20.15 22.99
C VAL A 260 2.82 -18.65 22.86
N GLN A 261 3.53 -17.78 23.59
CA GLN A 261 3.27 -16.32 23.63
C GLN A 261 4.54 -15.50 23.34
N TYR A 262 4.40 -14.37 22.62
CA TYR A 262 5.43 -13.34 22.41
C TYR A 262 4.97 -11.95 22.89
N GLN A 263 5.87 -11.11 23.42
CA GLN A 263 5.60 -9.82 24.10
C GLN A 263 6.11 -8.56 23.35
N ARG A 264 5.46 -7.39 23.56
CA ARG A 264 5.99 -6.03 23.34
C ARG A 264 5.44 -5.05 24.39
N GLU A 265 6.23 -4.05 24.80
CA GLU A 265 5.83 -2.91 25.65
C GLU A 265 5.61 -1.62 24.82
N THR A 266 4.52 -0.88 25.06
CA THR A 266 4.48 0.61 24.98
C THR A 266 3.21 1.21 25.60
N ARG A 267 3.38 2.38 26.27
CA ARG A 267 2.34 3.33 26.72
C ARG A 267 2.21 4.48 25.71
N THR A 268 0.99 5.01 25.49
CA THR A 268 0.65 6.46 25.55
C THR A 268 -0.86 6.73 25.39
N ASN A 269 -1.27 7.88 25.94
CA ASN A 269 -2.63 8.40 26.12
C ASN A 269 -3.25 8.97 24.83
N MET A 270 -4.60 8.99 24.77
CA MET A 270 -5.38 9.53 23.66
C MET A 270 -6.43 10.51 24.21
N SER A 271 -6.48 11.73 23.67
CA SER A 271 -7.52 12.75 23.90
C SER A 271 -8.52 12.75 22.73
N VAL A 272 -9.79 12.93 23.06
CA VAL A 272 -10.93 12.86 22.12
C VAL A 272 -11.39 14.27 21.74
N VAL A 273 -11.46 14.57 20.43
CA VAL A 273 -12.14 15.76 19.89
C VAL A 273 -13.44 15.35 19.22
N LYS A 274 -14.52 16.08 19.53
CA LYS A 274 -15.91 15.80 19.16
C LYS A 274 -16.22 16.51 17.84
N MET A 275 -16.62 15.79 16.79
CA MET A 275 -17.09 16.40 15.54
C MET A 275 -18.61 16.56 15.53
N GLY A 276 -19.05 17.80 15.27
CA GLY A 276 -20.45 18.19 15.08
C GLY A 276 -20.98 17.80 13.71
N GLY A 277 -22.29 17.49 13.65
CA GLY A 277 -22.95 16.99 12.46
C GLY A 277 -23.35 18.06 11.46
N ILE A 278 -23.21 17.75 10.17
CA ILE A 278 -23.78 18.52 9.05
C ILE A 278 -24.61 17.55 8.19
N LYS A 279 -25.82 17.98 7.81
CA LYS A 279 -26.75 17.25 6.93
C LYS A 279 -26.36 17.43 5.45
N PRO A 280 -26.51 16.41 4.58
CA PRO A 280 -26.21 16.54 3.16
C PRO A 280 -27.33 17.25 2.41
N ALA A 281 -26.93 18.17 1.51
CA ALA A 281 -27.79 18.73 0.48
C ALA A 281 -27.88 17.75 -0.71
N THR A 282 -29.07 17.71 -1.30
CA THR A 282 -29.49 16.82 -2.38
C THR A 282 -28.82 17.13 -3.72
N GLY A 283 -28.23 16.13 -4.37
CA GLY A 283 -27.80 16.22 -5.77
C GLY A 283 -26.98 15.02 -6.24
N VAL A 284 -27.65 14.07 -6.90
CA VAL A 284 -27.16 12.92 -7.69
C VAL A 284 -26.22 11.93 -6.97
N PRO A 285 -26.66 10.69 -6.67
CA PRO A 285 -25.81 9.69 -6.05
C PRO A 285 -24.73 9.22 -7.03
N VAL A 286 -23.47 9.31 -6.59
CA VAL A 286 -22.35 8.62 -7.21
C VAL A 286 -22.70 7.13 -7.30
N LYS A 287 -22.57 6.55 -8.50
CA LYS A 287 -22.74 5.12 -8.74
C LYS A 287 -21.85 4.33 -7.76
N THR A 288 -22.44 3.29 -7.22
CA THR A 288 -22.09 2.57 -5.99
C THR A 288 -20.63 2.11 -5.89
N LEU A 289 -20.18 1.85 -4.65
CA LEU A 289 -18.98 1.05 -4.30
C LEU A 289 -18.79 -0.24 -5.14
N ALA A 290 -19.81 -0.76 -5.81
CA ALA A 290 -19.67 -1.89 -6.74
C ALA A 290 -18.86 -1.57 -8.01
N ASP A 291 -18.78 -0.30 -8.44
CA ASP A 291 -17.91 0.11 -9.56
C ASP A 291 -16.42 0.13 -9.16
N TRP A 292 -16.12 0.15 -7.85
CA TRP A 292 -14.75 0.12 -7.31
C TRP A 292 -14.10 -1.27 -7.40
N ASP A 293 -14.88 -2.35 -7.25
CA ASP A 293 -14.36 -3.73 -7.24
C ASP A 293 -13.84 -4.17 -8.61
N LYS A 294 -14.20 -3.48 -9.70
CA LYS A 294 -13.61 -3.70 -11.03
C LYS A 294 -12.13 -3.28 -11.11
N TYR A 295 -11.68 -2.39 -10.23
CA TYR A 295 -10.32 -1.82 -10.23
C TYR A 295 -9.40 -2.44 -9.16
N ILE A 296 -9.91 -3.41 -8.41
CA ILE A 296 -9.14 -4.31 -7.57
C ILE A 296 -9.05 -5.62 -8.36
N ASN A 297 -7.91 -5.89 -9.00
CA ASN A 297 -7.66 -7.22 -9.55
C ASN A 297 -6.86 -8.02 -8.52
N PRO A 298 -7.51 -8.90 -7.72
CA PRO A 298 -6.87 -9.71 -6.69
C PRO A 298 -6.08 -10.91 -7.26
N LYS A 299 -5.99 -11.04 -8.59
CA LYS A 299 -5.33 -12.16 -9.27
C LYS A 299 -4.03 -11.81 -9.98
N VAL A 300 -3.34 -10.72 -9.62
CA VAL A 300 -1.95 -10.54 -10.08
C VAL A 300 -1.04 -11.03 -8.96
N PRO A 301 -0.59 -12.30 -8.96
CA PRO A 301 0.57 -12.71 -8.20
C PRO A 301 1.65 -11.65 -8.27
N MET A 302 2.41 -11.48 -7.19
CA MET A 302 3.47 -10.48 -7.08
C MET A 302 4.47 -10.50 -8.26
N PHE A 303 4.45 -11.56 -9.08
CA PHE A 303 5.18 -11.80 -10.33
C PHE A 303 4.42 -12.65 -11.38
N GLU A 304 3.10 -12.49 -11.57
CA GLU A 304 2.48 -13.15 -12.73
C GLU A 304 2.89 -12.44 -14.01
N LYS A 305 3.91 -13.03 -14.63
CA LYS A 305 4.30 -12.96 -16.03
C LYS A 305 3.27 -12.24 -16.93
N ASP A 306 3.41 -10.92 -17.06
CA ASP A 306 3.11 -10.18 -18.31
C ASP A 306 4.08 -10.67 -19.41
N LEU A 307 4.11 -11.99 -19.68
CA LEU A 307 5.06 -12.64 -20.61
C LEU A 307 4.59 -12.67 -22.06
N VAL A 308 3.49 -12.02 -22.40
CA VAL A 308 2.98 -12.06 -23.77
C VAL A 308 2.70 -10.66 -24.26
N GLU A 309 3.77 -9.89 -24.41
CA GLU A 309 3.91 -8.83 -25.42
C GLU A 309 5.42 -8.56 -25.60
N ASN A 310 6.13 -9.62 -26.02
CA ASN A 310 7.46 -9.51 -26.60
C ASN A 310 7.32 -9.01 -28.06
N GLU A 311 6.93 -7.76 -28.23
CA GLU A 311 7.19 -7.07 -29.50
C GLU A 311 8.59 -6.46 -29.44
N GLY A 312 9.58 -7.24 -29.90
CA GLY A 312 10.72 -6.75 -30.69
C GLY A 312 11.70 -5.72 -30.11
N VAL A 313 11.52 -5.19 -28.89
CA VAL A 313 12.49 -4.25 -28.32
C VAL A 313 13.71 -5.05 -27.86
N SER A 314 14.72 -5.12 -28.71
CA SER A 314 16.07 -5.58 -28.37
C SER A 314 16.63 -4.70 -27.24
N TYR A 315 16.42 -5.12 -26.00
CA TYR A 315 17.04 -4.51 -24.82
C TYR A 315 18.54 -4.87 -24.85
N SER A 316 19.30 -4.08 -25.59
CA SER A 316 20.74 -4.25 -25.80
C SER A 316 21.48 -4.31 -24.47
N ASN A 317 21.93 -5.49 -24.02
CA ASN A 317 22.93 -5.74 -22.95
C ASN A 317 23.08 -4.64 -21.87
N LYS A 318 21.97 -4.10 -21.37
CA LYS A 318 21.97 -3.13 -20.28
C LYS A 318 22.20 -3.99 -19.05
N THR A 319 23.46 -4.04 -18.61
CA THR A 319 23.92 -4.82 -17.47
C THR A 319 22.93 -4.65 -16.33
N GLN A 320 22.29 -5.75 -15.94
CA GLN A 320 21.33 -5.81 -14.86
C GLN A 320 22.04 -5.42 -13.56
N TYR A 321 22.00 -4.13 -13.21
CA TYR A 321 22.74 -3.53 -12.09
C TYR A 321 22.36 -4.19 -10.76
N SER A 322 23.37 -4.58 -9.97
CA SER A 322 23.39 -4.95 -8.53
C SER A 322 22.26 -5.78 -7.91
N GLY A 323 21.32 -6.32 -8.70
CA GLY A 323 20.16 -7.07 -8.24
C GLY A 323 19.17 -6.25 -7.39
N MET A 324 19.24 -4.92 -7.42
CA MET A 324 18.37 -4.05 -6.62
C MET A 324 17.81 -2.88 -7.42
N PRO A 325 16.53 -2.50 -7.20
CA PRO A 325 15.97 -1.32 -7.84
C PRO A 325 16.70 -0.03 -7.46
N ARG A 326 16.89 0.85 -8.46
CA ARG A 326 17.46 2.19 -8.32
C ARG A 326 16.36 3.24 -8.37
N MET A 327 16.53 4.31 -7.60
CA MET A 327 15.54 5.37 -7.47
C MET A 327 16.17 6.75 -7.65
N LEU A 328 15.57 7.56 -8.52
CA LEU A 328 15.85 8.99 -8.63
C LEU A 328 14.94 9.75 -7.67
N PHE A 329 15.53 10.45 -6.70
CA PHE A 329 14.83 11.05 -5.58
C PHE A 329 14.85 12.58 -5.64
N GLY A 330 13.73 13.18 -6.05
CA GLY A 330 13.55 14.62 -6.11
C GLY A 330 13.00 15.16 -4.80
N ILE A 331 13.81 15.96 -4.09
CA ILE A 331 13.42 16.54 -2.80
C ILE A 331 12.98 17.99 -3.02
N PHE A 332 11.69 18.23 -2.94
CA PHE A 332 11.10 19.51 -3.30
C PHE A 332 11.39 20.56 -2.22
N THR A 333 11.95 21.68 -2.66
CA THR A 333 12.28 22.83 -1.81
C THR A 333 11.96 24.13 -2.56
N THR A 334 12.21 25.26 -1.91
CA THR A 334 12.11 26.60 -2.53
C THR A 334 13.43 27.35 -2.31
N ASN A 335 13.78 28.27 -3.20
CA ASN A 335 14.99 29.11 -3.08
C ASN A 335 14.77 30.40 -2.29
N LEU A 336 13.55 30.69 -1.84
CA LEU A 336 13.17 32.03 -1.39
C LEU A 336 13.46 32.32 0.09
N LYS A 337 13.82 31.32 0.90
CA LYS A 337 13.93 31.49 2.36
C LYS A 337 15.16 30.80 2.93
N ALA A 338 15.86 31.47 3.85
CA ALA A 338 17.01 30.92 4.58
C ALA A 338 16.68 29.60 5.30
N ILE A 339 15.46 29.46 5.82
CA ILE A 339 14.98 28.22 6.46
C ILE A 339 14.99 27.02 5.50
N GLU A 340 14.79 27.20 4.20
CA GLU A 340 14.84 26.09 3.24
C GLU A 340 16.28 25.63 3.01
N ARG A 341 17.26 26.53 3.03
CA ARG A 341 18.69 26.15 3.04
C ARG A 341 19.03 25.36 4.31
N GLU A 342 18.58 25.81 5.48
CA GLU A 342 18.79 25.08 6.74
C GLU A 342 18.16 23.68 6.72
N ARG A 343 16.99 23.52 6.11
CA ARG A 343 16.36 22.21 5.90
C ARG A 343 17.22 21.33 5.01
N ARG A 344 17.70 21.82 3.86
CA ARG A 344 18.61 21.07 2.98
C ARG A 344 19.88 20.63 3.71
N ASP A 345 20.52 21.53 4.45
CA ASP A 345 21.72 21.21 5.25
C ASP A 345 21.42 20.16 6.34
N THR A 346 20.23 20.21 6.92
CA THR A 346 19.77 19.19 7.86
C THR A 346 19.58 17.84 7.17
N LEU A 347 18.99 17.79 5.97
CA LEU A 347 18.83 16.56 5.21
C LEU A 347 20.20 15.96 4.82
N ARG A 348 21.14 16.80 4.33
CA ARG A 348 22.52 16.43 4.00
C ARG A 348 23.25 15.80 5.18
N SER A 349 23.13 16.41 6.36
CA SER A 349 23.80 15.93 7.59
C SER A 349 23.05 14.80 8.32
N THR A 350 21.95 14.29 7.77
CA THR A 350 21.13 13.24 8.39
C THR A 350 20.99 12.03 7.48
N TYR A 351 19.82 11.80 6.88
CA TYR A 351 19.54 10.55 6.18
C TYR A 351 20.27 10.45 4.83
N LEU A 352 20.63 11.57 4.20
CA LEU A 352 21.39 11.57 2.94
C LEU A 352 22.85 11.13 3.15
N SER A 353 23.45 11.45 4.29
CA SER A 353 24.80 11.02 4.66
C SER A 353 24.83 9.70 5.45
N PHE A 354 23.70 8.98 5.59
CA PHE A 354 23.59 7.83 6.49
C PHE A 354 24.60 6.73 6.18
N TYR A 355 24.92 6.52 4.90
CA TYR A 355 25.82 5.46 4.46
C TYR A 355 27.29 5.89 4.35
N ASN A 356 27.65 7.16 4.53
CA ASN A 356 29.02 7.66 4.27
C ASN A 356 30.13 6.89 5.01
N ASN A 357 29.82 6.33 6.18
CA ASN A 357 30.76 5.55 7.00
C ASN A 357 30.44 4.03 6.99
N SER A 358 29.84 3.53 5.92
CA SER A 358 29.48 2.12 5.74
C SER A 358 30.28 1.46 4.62
N GLU A 359 30.12 0.15 4.43
CA GLU A 359 30.71 -0.60 3.30
C GLU A 359 30.19 -0.15 1.93
N THR A 360 29.05 0.54 1.87
CA THR A 360 28.48 1.08 0.62
C THR A 360 28.30 2.59 0.75
N PRO A 361 29.40 3.37 0.79
CA PRO A 361 29.36 4.80 1.12
C PRO A 361 28.54 5.63 0.14
N HIS A 362 28.44 5.18 -1.11
CA HIS A 362 27.72 5.87 -2.18
C HIS A 362 26.32 5.34 -2.45
N ARG A 363 25.78 4.46 -1.58
CA ARG A 363 24.43 3.90 -1.77
C ARG A 363 23.37 4.99 -1.93
N ILE A 364 23.55 6.11 -1.24
CA ILE A 364 22.85 7.37 -1.50
C ILE A 364 23.89 8.35 -2.01
N CYS A 365 23.67 8.93 -3.19
CA CYS A 365 24.58 9.89 -3.80
C CYS A 365 23.79 11.08 -4.37
N SER A 366 24.43 12.22 -4.60
CA SER A 366 23.76 13.31 -5.32
C SER A 366 23.70 13.00 -6.82
N LEU A 367 22.66 13.47 -7.50
CA LEU A 367 22.52 13.32 -8.94
C LEU A 367 23.71 13.94 -9.69
N GLN A 368 24.23 15.07 -9.22
CA GLN A 368 25.38 15.75 -9.82
C GLN A 368 26.66 14.94 -9.72
N GLN A 369 26.87 14.18 -8.63
CA GLN A 369 27.99 13.24 -8.53
C GLN A 369 27.92 12.17 -9.63
N LEU A 370 26.74 11.62 -9.91
CA LEU A 370 26.56 10.68 -11.02
C LEU A 370 26.79 11.33 -12.38
N LEU A 371 26.19 12.50 -12.63
CA LEU A 371 26.34 13.21 -13.90
C LEU A 371 27.81 13.59 -14.22
N ARG A 372 28.62 13.83 -13.18
CA ARG A 372 30.06 14.12 -13.30
C ARG A 372 30.94 12.85 -13.31
N ASN A 373 30.35 11.66 -13.18
CA ASN A 373 31.05 10.39 -13.01
C ASN A 373 31.99 10.35 -11.78
N GLU A 374 31.65 11.08 -10.72
CA GLU A 374 32.37 11.04 -9.43
C GLU A 374 32.02 9.78 -8.63
N VAL A 375 30.85 9.19 -8.91
CA VAL A 375 30.35 7.94 -8.34
C VAL A 375 29.96 7.02 -9.49
N LYS A 376 30.28 5.73 -9.40
CA LYS A 376 29.87 4.74 -10.41
C LYS A 376 28.36 4.49 -10.31
N ASP A 377 27.72 4.27 -11.45
CA ASP A 377 26.28 4.03 -11.51
C ASP A 377 25.84 2.87 -10.59
N GLU A 378 26.60 1.77 -10.59
CA GLU A 378 26.33 0.59 -9.76
C GLU A 378 26.44 0.82 -8.25
N ASP A 379 27.22 1.82 -7.82
CA ASP A 379 27.44 2.12 -6.41
C ASP A 379 26.31 2.99 -5.84
N CYS A 380 25.58 3.70 -6.70
CA CYS A 380 24.48 4.57 -6.29
C CYS A 380 23.11 3.95 -6.53
N GLN A 381 22.48 3.52 -5.44
CA GLN A 381 21.12 2.98 -5.45
C GLN A 381 20.06 4.07 -5.43
N ILE A 382 20.28 5.14 -4.67
CA ILE A 382 19.36 6.27 -4.54
C ILE A 382 20.12 7.54 -4.93
N ALA A 383 19.83 8.06 -6.11
CA ALA A 383 20.37 9.34 -6.56
C ALA A 383 19.42 10.45 -6.11
N TYR A 384 19.86 11.41 -5.30
CA TYR A 384 19.02 12.51 -4.83
C TYR A 384 19.36 13.84 -5.50
N THR A 385 18.38 14.73 -5.61
CA THR A 385 18.63 16.15 -5.87
C THR A 385 17.54 16.99 -5.22
N PHE A 386 17.88 18.21 -4.81
CA PHE A 386 16.88 19.17 -4.36
C PHE A 386 16.27 19.90 -5.56
N VAL A 387 14.95 19.99 -5.63
CA VAL A 387 14.24 20.50 -6.82
C VAL A 387 13.62 21.87 -6.54
N VAL A 388 13.97 22.87 -7.35
CA VAL A 388 13.52 24.26 -7.25
C VAL A 388 13.05 24.77 -8.61
N GLY A 389 11.91 25.47 -8.67
CA GLY A 389 11.56 26.30 -9.83
C GLY A 389 12.35 27.61 -9.78
N ALA A 390 13.22 27.85 -10.75
CA ALA A 390 14.20 28.94 -10.67
C ALA A 390 13.93 30.11 -11.62
N ASN A 391 13.10 29.93 -12.64
CA ASN A 391 12.82 30.97 -13.63
C ASN A 391 11.59 31.78 -13.24
N ARG A 392 11.79 32.97 -12.66
CA ARG A 392 10.70 33.88 -12.27
C ARG A 392 9.74 34.23 -13.41
N ASN A 393 10.26 34.26 -14.65
CA ASN A 393 9.51 34.59 -15.87
C ASN A 393 9.22 33.34 -16.71
N GLY A 394 9.53 32.16 -16.19
CA GLY A 394 9.30 30.89 -16.87
C GLY A 394 7.83 30.50 -16.84
N PRO A 395 7.45 29.47 -17.62
CA PRO A 395 6.11 28.93 -17.58
C PRO A 395 5.81 28.27 -16.21
N THR A 396 4.53 27.98 -15.96
CA THR A 396 4.11 27.24 -14.75
C THR A 396 4.63 25.79 -14.78
N SER A 397 4.60 25.13 -15.93
CA SER A 397 5.09 23.76 -16.09
C SER A 397 5.82 23.62 -17.42
N ARG A 398 6.85 22.78 -17.48
CA ARG A 398 7.49 22.34 -18.72
C ARG A 398 7.38 20.82 -18.82
N VAL A 399 6.41 20.34 -19.60
CA VAL A 399 6.32 18.91 -19.97
C VAL A 399 6.60 18.70 -21.47
N GLU A 400 6.28 19.71 -22.27
CA GLU A 400 6.57 19.79 -23.69
C GLU A 400 8.05 20.16 -23.85
N ALA A 401 8.92 19.17 -23.75
CA ALA A 401 10.32 19.34 -24.08
C ALA A 401 10.44 19.42 -25.61
N ASN A 402 10.26 20.60 -26.19
CA ASN A 402 10.85 20.88 -27.49
C ASN A 402 12.36 20.64 -27.34
N ALA A 403 12.97 19.88 -28.25
CA ALA A 403 14.38 19.46 -28.16
C ALA A 403 15.38 20.64 -28.01
N THR A 404 14.93 21.86 -28.30
CA THR A 404 15.71 23.09 -28.22
C THR A 404 15.71 23.77 -26.85
N GLU A 405 14.75 23.48 -25.97
CA GLU A 405 14.61 24.18 -24.69
C GLU A 405 15.03 23.32 -23.50
N SER A 406 15.98 23.82 -22.71
CA SER A 406 16.44 23.14 -21.50
C SER A 406 15.36 23.17 -20.42
N MET A 407 15.08 22.01 -19.81
CA MET A 407 14.22 21.92 -18.63
C MET A 407 14.87 22.49 -17.36
N VAL A 408 16.19 22.70 -17.39
CA VAL A 408 17.00 23.12 -16.25
C VAL A 408 17.81 24.36 -16.57
N ILE A 409 17.90 25.27 -15.61
CA ILE A 409 18.80 26.42 -15.64
C ILE A 409 20.17 25.96 -15.13
N PRO A 410 21.27 26.15 -15.88
CA PRO A 410 22.58 25.79 -15.41
C PRO A 410 22.93 26.53 -14.11
N ALA A 411 23.34 25.80 -13.07
CA ALA A 411 23.68 26.36 -11.76
C ALA A 411 24.72 27.50 -11.84
N SER A 412 25.65 27.42 -12.79
CA SER A 412 26.68 28.45 -13.05
C SER A 412 26.12 29.82 -13.46
N THR A 413 24.85 29.89 -13.87
CA THR A 413 24.17 31.14 -14.24
C THR A 413 23.42 31.78 -13.08
N LEU A 414 23.28 31.07 -11.96
CA LEU A 414 22.53 31.51 -10.79
C LEU A 414 23.48 31.92 -9.68
N LYS A 415 23.22 33.08 -9.08
CA LYS A 415 23.93 33.51 -7.88
C LYS A 415 23.56 32.58 -6.72
N ASP A 416 24.55 32.18 -5.92
CA ASP A 416 24.38 31.36 -4.71
C ASP A 416 23.81 29.95 -4.97
N ALA A 417 24.00 29.44 -6.20
CA ALA A 417 23.60 28.09 -6.56
C ALA A 417 24.34 27.03 -5.72
N GLU A 418 23.62 25.97 -5.35
CA GLU A 418 24.14 24.82 -4.62
C GLU A 418 24.31 23.64 -5.60
N ASP A 419 25.40 22.89 -5.44
CA ASP A 419 25.82 21.88 -6.41
C ASP A 419 24.83 20.70 -6.54
N ASP A 420 24.13 20.33 -5.48
CA ASP A 420 23.14 19.23 -5.46
C ASP A 420 21.68 19.72 -5.63
N VAL A 421 21.50 20.97 -6.07
CA VAL A 421 20.18 21.55 -6.38
C VAL A 421 19.97 21.57 -7.90
N LEU A 422 18.85 20.99 -8.33
CA LEU A 422 18.32 21.10 -9.67
C LEU A 422 17.39 22.32 -9.78
N TYR A 423 17.76 23.23 -10.65
CA TYR A 423 17.02 24.46 -10.92
C TYR A 423 16.18 24.29 -12.19
N LEU A 424 14.90 23.98 -12.03
CA LEU A 424 13.98 23.85 -13.16
C LEU A 424 13.72 25.21 -13.81
N ASP A 425 13.62 25.22 -15.14
CA ASP A 425 13.32 26.42 -15.93
C ASP A 425 11.82 26.78 -15.92
N ILE A 426 11.22 26.77 -14.73
CA ILE A 426 9.82 27.13 -14.48
C ILE A 426 9.74 28.14 -13.35
N LYS A 427 8.59 28.80 -13.22
CA LYS A 427 8.29 29.59 -12.03
C LYS A 427 8.24 28.70 -10.80
N GLU A 428 8.73 29.21 -9.66
CA GLU A 428 8.55 28.54 -8.37
C GLU A 428 7.05 28.49 -8.01
N ASN A 429 6.48 27.29 -8.05
CA ASN A 429 5.09 27.01 -7.76
C ASN A 429 5.00 25.71 -6.95
N MET A 430 4.53 25.83 -5.71
CA MET A 430 4.47 24.68 -4.81
C MET A 430 3.44 23.63 -5.28
N GLU A 431 2.31 24.09 -5.82
CA GLU A 431 1.13 23.25 -6.07
C GLU A 431 0.91 22.88 -7.55
N GLU A 432 1.55 23.59 -8.49
CA GLU A 432 1.17 23.50 -9.90
C GLU A 432 2.40 23.45 -10.79
N GLY A 433 2.64 22.35 -11.50
CA GLY A 433 3.64 22.29 -12.56
C GLY A 433 5.05 21.84 -12.14
N LYS A 434 5.50 22.07 -10.90
CA LYS A 434 6.80 21.54 -10.43
C LYS A 434 6.87 20.01 -10.50
N SER A 435 5.85 19.31 -10.01
CA SER A 435 5.78 17.84 -10.08
C SER A 435 5.75 17.34 -11.52
N ASP A 436 4.93 17.96 -12.36
CA ASP A 436 4.83 17.58 -13.77
C ASP A 436 6.19 17.72 -14.49
N THR A 437 6.87 18.84 -14.25
CA THR A 437 8.20 19.13 -14.81
C THR A 437 9.26 18.18 -14.25
N TRP A 438 9.22 17.89 -12.94
CA TRP A 438 10.13 16.95 -12.29
C TRP A 438 9.99 15.53 -12.84
N PHE A 439 8.77 15.01 -12.98
CA PHE A 439 8.57 13.67 -13.52
C PHE A 439 8.96 13.57 -14.99
N ARG A 440 8.74 14.63 -15.77
CA ARG A 440 9.21 14.68 -17.16
C ARG A 440 10.75 14.62 -17.20
N PHE A 441 11.42 15.43 -16.38
CA PHE A 441 12.87 15.44 -16.30
C PHE A 441 13.42 14.09 -15.83
N GLY A 442 12.82 13.51 -14.79
CA GLY A 442 13.21 12.21 -14.25
C GLY A 442 13.03 11.07 -15.26
N TYR A 443 11.96 11.11 -16.06
CA TYR A 443 11.75 10.16 -17.15
C TYR A 443 12.89 10.24 -18.18
N LEU A 444 13.21 11.44 -18.69
CA LEU A 444 14.31 11.63 -19.65
C LEU A 444 15.66 11.18 -19.08
N LEU A 445 15.92 11.41 -17.78
CA LEU A 445 17.13 10.90 -17.14
C LEU A 445 17.13 9.38 -17.00
N SER A 446 15.97 8.75 -16.76
CA SER A 446 15.89 7.30 -16.61
C SER A 446 16.29 6.55 -17.89
N GLU A 447 16.15 7.18 -19.07
CA GLU A 447 16.58 6.61 -20.35
C GLU A 447 18.10 6.51 -20.48
N THR A 448 18.84 7.38 -19.77
CA THR A 448 20.30 7.47 -19.84
C THR A 448 21.00 6.87 -18.63
N LEU A 449 20.49 7.14 -17.43
CA LEU A 449 21.09 6.72 -16.14
C LEU A 449 20.42 5.50 -15.50
N TYR A 450 19.38 4.91 -16.10
CA TYR A 450 18.72 3.69 -15.62
C TYR A 450 18.21 3.75 -14.17
N PHE A 451 17.15 4.51 -13.97
CA PHE A 451 16.39 4.50 -12.72
C PHE A 451 15.12 3.67 -12.88
N ASP A 452 14.86 2.74 -11.94
CA ASP A 452 13.63 1.95 -11.92
C ASP A 452 12.43 2.76 -11.42
N TYR A 453 12.68 3.78 -10.62
CA TYR A 453 11.64 4.62 -10.03
C TYR A 453 12.06 6.08 -9.96
N ILE A 454 11.09 6.97 -10.16
CA ILE A 454 11.25 8.40 -9.97
C ILE A 454 10.37 8.78 -8.77
N ALA A 455 10.98 9.37 -7.75
CA ALA A 455 10.35 9.72 -6.50
C ALA A 455 10.33 11.23 -6.28
N LYS A 456 9.31 11.68 -5.55
CA LYS A 456 9.19 13.02 -4.99
C LYS A 456 9.09 12.90 -3.47
N ALA A 457 9.75 13.79 -2.74
CA ALA A 457 9.55 14.01 -1.31
C ALA A 457 9.62 15.49 -0.96
N ASP A 458 9.05 15.87 0.19
CA ASP A 458 9.16 17.23 0.73
C ASP A 458 10.41 17.40 1.62
N THR A 459 10.91 18.63 1.77
CA THR A 459 12.04 18.93 2.68
C THR A 459 11.75 18.71 4.17
N ASP A 460 10.49 18.53 4.55
CA ASP A 460 10.07 18.24 5.92
C ASP A 460 9.72 16.76 6.16
N THR A 461 10.13 15.88 5.24
CA THR A 461 10.03 14.42 5.39
C THR A 461 11.33 13.83 5.93
N VAL A 462 11.24 13.07 7.04
CA VAL A 462 12.36 12.25 7.54
C VAL A 462 12.27 10.88 6.88
N VAL A 463 13.31 10.44 6.18
CA VAL A 463 13.43 9.07 5.65
C VAL A 463 14.35 8.25 6.54
N TYR A 464 14.01 6.99 6.79
CA TYR A 464 14.83 6.04 7.55
C TYR A 464 15.48 5.02 6.60
N PRO A 465 16.73 5.23 6.14
CA PRO A 465 17.27 4.55 4.96
C PRO A 465 17.27 3.02 5.02
N PRO A 466 17.64 2.33 6.12
CA PRO A 466 17.53 0.88 6.23
C PRO A 466 16.12 0.32 5.98
N SER A 467 15.09 0.97 6.54
CA SER A 467 13.70 0.55 6.31
C SER A 467 13.25 0.88 4.90
N PHE A 468 13.60 2.05 4.39
CA PHE A 468 13.26 2.49 3.04
C PHE A 468 13.90 1.61 1.96
N VAL A 469 15.19 1.30 2.09
CA VAL A 469 15.92 0.39 1.18
C VAL A 469 15.36 -1.03 1.24
N ARG A 470 14.92 -1.50 2.42
CA ARG A 470 14.25 -2.80 2.53
C ARG A 470 12.92 -2.83 1.77
N ASP A 471 12.16 -1.74 1.79
CA ASP A 471 10.92 -1.63 1.02
C ASP A 471 11.25 -1.58 -0.49
N LEU A 472 12.25 -0.78 -0.89
CA LEU A 472 12.74 -0.67 -2.27
C LEU A 472 13.18 -2.03 -2.84
N LYS A 473 13.89 -2.85 -2.06
CA LYS A 473 14.34 -4.20 -2.47
C LYS A 473 13.21 -5.16 -2.86
N ARG A 474 11.98 -4.92 -2.42
CA ARG A 474 10.82 -5.76 -2.73
C ARG A 474 10.13 -5.36 -4.03
N MET A 475 10.55 -4.26 -4.63
CA MET A 475 9.92 -3.72 -5.82
C MET A 475 10.54 -4.35 -7.07
N PRO A 476 9.75 -4.59 -8.13
CA PRO A 476 10.30 -5.15 -9.35
C PRO A 476 11.27 -4.16 -10.01
N MET A 477 12.31 -4.68 -10.65
CA MET A 477 13.22 -3.88 -11.46
C MET A 477 12.72 -3.82 -12.90
N TYR A 478 13.29 -2.93 -13.68
CA TYR A 478 13.18 -2.94 -15.14
C TYR A 478 13.60 -4.31 -15.72
N PRO A 479 12.87 -4.83 -16.73
CA PRO A 479 11.71 -4.24 -17.42
C PRO A 479 10.35 -4.56 -16.78
N TRP A 480 10.32 -5.16 -15.59
CA TRP A 480 9.10 -5.61 -14.89
C TRP A 480 8.47 -4.55 -13.99
N ASN A 481 9.07 -3.36 -13.90
CA ASN A 481 8.59 -2.22 -13.14
C ASN A 481 7.55 -1.37 -13.92
N LYS A 482 6.62 -1.98 -14.65
CA LYS A 482 5.63 -1.24 -15.45
C LYS A 482 4.42 -0.81 -14.63
N ARG A 483 3.93 0.41 -14.90
CA ARG A 483 2.68 0.96 -14.34
C ARG A 483 2.60 0.90 -12.82
N ILE A 484 3.72 1.15 -12.14
CA ILE A 484 3.78 1.08 -10.67
C ILE A 484 3.74 2.48 -10.09
N PHE A 485 2.77 2.71 -9.22
CA PHE A 485 2.63 3.94 -8.46
C PHE A 485 2.65 3.62 -6.97
N GLY A 486 3.55 4.23 -6.20
CA GLY A 486 3.68 3.92 -4.80
C GLY A 486 3.99 5.12 -3.92
N GLY A 487 3.89 4.90 -2.62
CA GLY A 487 3.99 5.96 -1.62
C GLY A 487 3.12 5.63 -0.41
N LYS A 488 2.70 6.66 0.31
CA LYS A 488 1.67 6.52 1.35
C LYS A 488 0.31 6.93 0.76
N TYR A 489 -0.56 5.96 0.52
CA TYR A 489 -1.89 6.25 0.03
C TYR A 489 -2.71 7.03 1.06
N ASP A 490 -3.59 7.86 0.53
CA ASP A 490 -4.59 8.59 1.26
C ASP A 490 -5.92 8.44 0.49
N ILE A 491 -7.01 8.37 1.25
CA ILE A 491 -8.37 8.14 0.75
C ILE A 491 -9.28 9.29 1.22
N ARG A 492 -8.70 10.47 1.48
CA ARG A 492 -9.42 11.64 2.02
C ARG A 492 -10.73 11.92 1.27
N PHE A 493 -11.84 11.52 1.89
CA PHE A 493 -13.22 11.77 1.42
C PHE A 493 -13.70 13.18 1.76
N ASP A 494 -12.90 13.95 2.50
CA ASP A 494 -13.19 15.29 3.00
C ASP A 494 -12.72 16.41 2.06
N TYR A 495 -12.10 16.07 0.93
CA TYR A 495 -11.92 17.07 -0.12
C TYR A 495 -13.29 17.62 -0.51
N PRO A 496 -13.43 18.95 -0.61
CA PRO A 496 -14.65 19.56 -1.09
C PRO A 496 -15.12 18.81 -2.33
N THR A 497 -16.41 18.41 -2.37
CA THR A 497 -16.99 17.58 -3.44
C THR A 497 -16.74 18.10 -4.86
N LYS A 498 -16.32 19.37 -4.99
CA LYS A 498 -15.82 19.97 -6.23
C LYS A 498 -14.56 19.32 -6.79
N TYR A 499 -13.74 18.62 -6.01
CA TYR A 499 -12.52 17.98 -6.51
C TYR A 499 -12.78 16.50 -6.75
N ARG A 500 -12.97 16.16 -8.03
CA ARG A 500 -13.20 14.78 -8.45
C ARG A 500 -11.89 14.01 -8.42
N ILE A 501 -11.79 13.04 -7.52
CA ILE A 501 -10.75 12.02 -7.57
C ILE A 501 -11.11 11.07 -8.73
N VAL A 502 -10.19 10.88 -9.68
CA VAL A 502 -10.40 9.98 -10.83
C VAL A 502 -10.24 8.52 -10.41
N GLY A 503 -9.25 8.25 -9.55
CA GLY A 503 -8.97 6.92 -9.02
C GLY A 503 -9.51 6.69 -7.61
N PRO A 504 -9.24 5.50 -7.06
CA PRO A 504 -9.70 5.16 -5.70
C PRO A 504 -8.87 5.84 -4.61
N THR A 505 -7.63 6.23 -4.90
CA THR A 505 -6.68 6.75 -3.92
C THR A 505 -5.76 7.75 -4.58
N PHE A 506 -5.07 8.55 -3.78
CA PHE A 506 -3.88 9.29 -4.20
C PHE A 506 -2.74 9.00 -3.24
N MET A 507 -1.49 9.27 -3.63
CA MET A 507 -0.35 9.16 -2.71
C MET A 507 -0.12 10.53 -2.10
N SER A 508 -0.22 10.63 -0.77
CA SER A 508 -0.06 11.90 -0.06
C SER A 508 1.30 12.55 -0.33
N GLY A 509 1.34 13.89 -0.33
CA GLY A 509 2.50 14.70 -0.73
C GLY A 509 3.84 14.46 0.00
N LEU A 510 3.87 13.67 1.07
CA LEU A 510 5.09 13.39 1.84
C LEU A 510 6.23 12.73 1.07
N LEU A 511 5.91 11.66 0.34
CA LEU A 511 6.81 10.81 -0.42
C LEU A 511 5.96 9.88 -1.28
N TYR A 512 6.07 10.04 -2.58
CA TYR A 512 5.51 9.10 -3.54
C TYR A 512 6.43 8.95 -4.72
N TRP A 513 6.25 7.88 -5.47
CA TRP A 513 7.11 7.51 -6.57
C TRP A 513 6.33 6.76 -7.63
N MET A 514 6.83 6.77 -8.86
CA MET A 514 6.24 6.01 -9.95
C MET A 514 7.33 5.43 -10.85
N SER A 515 6.95 4.44 -11.64
CA SER A 515 7.80 3.90 -12.68
C SER A 515 8.00 4.91 -13.83
N PRO A 516 9.13 4.86 -14.56
CA PRO A 516 9.40 5.74 -15.68
C PRO A 516 8.31 5.78 -16.77
N ASP A 517 7.65 4.65 -17.04
CA ASP A 517 6.57 4.60 -18.03
C ASP A 517 5.34 5.42 -17.60
N LEU A 518 5.01 5.43 -16.30
CA LEU A 518 3.94 6.31 -15.79
C LEU A 518 4.36 7.78 -15.82
N ALA A 519 5.60 8.08 -15.48
CA ALA A 519 6.13 9.44 -15.58
C ALA A 519 6.08 9.93 -17.03
N SER A 520 6.42 9.07 -18.01
CA SER A 520 6.24 9.37 -19.43
C SER A 520 4.77 9.65 -19.76
N TYR A 521 3.86 8.75 -19.38
CA TYR A 521 2.44 8.90 -19.68
C TYR A 521 1.83 10.20 -19.14
N ILE A 522 2.04 10.52 -17.85
CA ILE A 522 1.41 11.71 -17.26
C ILE A 522 1.99 13.03 -17.76
N THR A 523 3.15 12.98 -18.42
CA THR A 523 3.82 14.17 -18.98
C THR A 523 3.71 14.28 -20.49
N ASP A 524 3.11 13.28 -21.14
CA ASP A 524 2.82 13.29 -22.58
C ASP A 524 1.44 13.94 -22.83
N PRO A 525 1.37 15.11 -23.50
CA PRO A 525 0.11 15.79 -23.77
C PRO A 525 -0.81 15.04 -24.76
N GLU A 526 -0.26 14.15 -25.58
CA GLU A 526 -1.02 13.34 -26.54
C GLU A 526 -1.68 12.14 -25.85
N GLN A 527 -1.01 11.57 -24.85
CA GLN A 527 -1.52 10.40 -24.12
C GLN A 527 -2.38 10.78 -22.90
N CYS A 528 -2.04 11.87 -22.21
CA CYS A 528 -2.72 12.28 -20.98
C CYS A 528 -3.31 13.69 -21.11
N ASN A 529 -4.64 13.80 -21.10
CA ASN A 529 -5.33 15.10 -21.14
C ASN A 529 -5.25 15.82 -19.78
N ARG A 530 -4.10 16.43 -19.49
CA ARG A 530 -3.81 17.08 -18.22
C ARG A 530 -4.81 18.18 -17.85
N LYS A 531 -5.29 18.96 -18.83
CA LYS A 531 -6.28 20.03 -18.61
C LYS A 531 -7.61 19.48 -18.08
N LYS A 532 -8.07 18.33 -18.58
CA LYS A 532 -9.34 17.71 -18.18
C LYS A 532 -9.32 17.15 -16.76
N TYR A 533 -8.17 16.65 -16.31
CA TYR A 533 -8.03 15.92 -15.04
C TYR A 533 -7.28 16.72 -13.97
N HIS A 534 -7.03 18.00 -14.24
CA HIS A 534 -6.35 18.89 -13.32
C HIS A 534 -7.04 18.96 -11.94
N ALA A 535 -6.25 18.93 -10.89
CA ALA A 535 -6.66 19.22 -9.53
C ALA A 535 -5.76 20.31 -8.92
N PRO A 536 -6.27 21.14 -7.99
CA PRO A 536 -5.51 22.27 -7.45
C PRO A 536 -4.47 21.88 -6.39
N PHE A 537 -4.44 20.61 -5.97
CA PHE A 537 -3.44 20.08 -5.04
C PHE A 537 -2.50 19.17 -5.82
N GLU A 538 -1.21 19.38 -5.63
CA GLU A 538 -0.13 18.71 -6.36
C GLU A 538 -0.26 17.18 -6.36
N ASP A 539 -0.40 16.59 -5.18
CA ASP A 539 -0.47 15.13 -4.98
C ASP A 539 -1.74 14.51 -5.58
N LEU A 540 -2.88 15.17 -5.41
CA LEU A 540 -4.15 14.79 -6.03
C LEU A 540 -4.10 14.94 -7.56
N ASN A 541 -3.47 15.99 -8.06
CA ASN A 541 -3.32 16.24 -9.50
C ASN A 541 -2.55 15.08 -10.15
N ILE A 542 -1.38 14.73 -9.60
CA ILE A 542 -0.57 13.62 -10.10
C ILE A 542 -1.35 12.31 -10.06
N ALA A 543 -2.04 12.00 -8.96
CA ALA A 543 -2.84 10.78 -8.86
C ALA A 543 -3.99 10.74 -9.86
N ASN A 544 -4.65 11.88 -10.11
CA ASN A 544 -5.68 11.99 -11.14
C ASN A 544 -5.11 11.70 -12.53
N LEU A 545 -3.94 12.25 -12.87
CA LEU A 545 -3.28 11.97 -14.15
C LEU A 545 -2.94 10.47 -14.27
N ILE A 546 -2.31 9.87 -13.25
CA ILE A 546 -1.95 8.44 -13.25
C ILE A 546 -3.19 7.56 -13.43
N HIS A 547 -4.29 7.86 -12.72
CA HIS A 547 -5.50 7.05 -12.78
C HIS A 547 -6.32 7.24 -14.06
N THR A 548 -5.87 8.08 -14.99
CA THR A 548 -6.43 8.14 -16.35
C THR A 548 -5.80 7.13 -17.30
N HIS A 549 -4.71 6.47 -16.88
CA HIS A 549 -4.00 5.50 -17.70
C HIS A 549 -4.96 4.39 -18.19
N PRO A 550 -4.94 4.03 -19.48
CA PRO A 550 -5.90 3.08 -20.05
C PRO A 550 -5.73 1.65 -19.53
N GLN A 551 -4.52 1.29 -19.11
CA GLN A 551 -4.21 0.00 -18.50
C GLN A 551 -4.17 0.09 -16.98
N MET A 552 -4.30 -1.07 -16.33
CA MET A 552 -4.29 -1.18 -14.88
C MET A 552 -2.97 -0.70 -14.25
N ILE A 553 -3.10 0.12 -13.21
CA ILE A 553 -2.00 0.63 -12.38
C ILE A 553 -1.79 -0.29 -11.17
N ARG A 554 -0.55 -0.74 -10.95
CA ARG A 554 -0.13 -1.43 -9.74
C ARG A 554 0.19 -0.40 -8.65
N ARG A 555 -0.54 -0.45 -7.55
CA ARG A 555 -0.33 0.43 -6.39
C ARG A 555 0.55 -0.25 -5.34
N VAL A 556 1.51 0.46 -4.79
CA VAL A 556 2.41 -0.06 -3.75
C VAL A 556 2.40 0.85 -2.53
N GLN A 557 1.93 0.32 -1.40
CA GLN A 557 1.96 1.04 -0.13
C GLN A 557 3.34 0.88 0.51
N MET A 558 3.95 2.01 0.87
CA MET A 558 5.21 2.05 1.58
C MET A 558 5.00 1.87 3.09
N SER A 559 5.98 1.30 3.80
CA SER A 559 5.86 1.09 5.24
C SER A 559 5.86 2.41 6.00
N TYR A 560 4.95 2.53 6.97
CA TYR A 560 4.92 3.65 7.93
C TYR A 560 6.19 3.72 8.79
N SER A 561 6.97 2.64 8.89
CA SER A 561 8.25 2.63 9.61
C SER A 561 9.40 3.25 8.81
N SER A 562 9.19 3.57 7.53
CA SER A 562 10.25 4.03 6.63
C SER A 562 10.36 5.55 6.58
N ILE A 563 9.35 6.26 7.10
CA ILE A 563 9.24 7.72 7.00
C ILE A 563 8.49 8.33 8.20
N ASP A 564 8.75 9.61 8.46
CA ASP A 564 7.99 10.46 9.39
C ASP A 564 7.71 11.81 8.71
N HIS A 565 6.44 12.24 8.70
CA HIS A 565 5.99 13.45 8.03
C HIS A 565 4.65 13.96 8.60
N PRO A 566 4.42 15.29 8.66
CA PRO A 566 5.41 16.34 8.40
C PRO A 566 6.27 16.63 9.64
N VAL A 567 7.54 16.97 9.43
CA VAL A 567 8.46 17.41 10.49
C VAL A 567 9.00 18.81 10.16
N LYS A 568 8.12 19.80 10.27
CA LYS A 568 8.36 21.18 9.79
C LYS A 568 9.51 21.91 10.50
N ASN A 569 9.72 21.62 11.78
CA ASN A 569 10.76 22.26 12.59
C ASN A 569 12.07 21.47 12.50
N VAL A 570 13.17 22.17 12.17
CA VAL A 570 14.50 21.56 12.01
C VAL A 570 15.02 20.92 13.32
N GLY A 571 14.73 21.51 14.47
CA GLY A 571 15.07 20.95 15.78
C GLY A 571 14.34 19.64 16.06
N ASP A 572 13.05 19.56 15.75
CA ASP A 572 12.25 18.34 15.86
C ASP A 572 12.75 17.26 14.89
N PHE A 573 13.12 17.65 13.67
CA PHE A 573 13.73 16.76 12.67
C PHE A 573 15.00 16.12 13.24
N LYS A 574 15.95 16.93 13.71
CA LYS A 574 17.21 16.47 14.31
C LYS A 574 16.96 15.59 15.54
N THR A 575 15.94 15.90 16.34
CA THR A 575 15.56 15.11 17.52
C THR A 575 15.03 13.73 17.14
N LYS A 576 14.10 13.66 16.17
CA LYS A 576 13.58 12.40 15.63
C LYS A 576 14.68 11.56 15.01
N TRP A 577 15.58 12.18 14.24
CA TRP A 577 16.72 11.49 13.65
C TRP A 577 17.69 10.92 14.70
N LYS A 578 18.08 11.71 15.71
CA LYS A 578 18.91 11.22 16.83
C LYS A 578 18.26 10.06 17.58
N LYS A 579 16.94 10.12 17.81
CA LYS A 579 16.18 9.03 18.44
C LYS A 579 16.22 7.77 17.57
N TYR A 580 16.06 7.91 16.27
CA TYR A 580 16.17 6.81 15.31
C TYR A 580 17.56 6.17 15.37
N LEU A 581 18.64 6.94 15.26
CA LEU A 581 20.02 6.42 15.32
C LEU A 581 20.27 5.64 16.61
N LYS A 582 19.86 6.18 17.77
CA LYS A 582 19.99 5.48 19.07
C LYS A 582 19.24 4.15 19.13
N ALA A 583 18.11 4.03 18.42
CA ALA A 583 17.35 2.79 18.36
C ALA A 583 17.97 1.81 17.34
N PHE A 584 18.52 2.33 16.24
CA PHE A 584 19.17 1.54 15.21
C PHE A 584 20.45 0.88 15.72
N THR A 585 21.31 1.59 16.44
CA THR A 585 22.57 1.04 16.97
C THR A 585 22.43 0.07 18.14
N LYS A 586 21.22 -0.08 18.69
CA LYS A 586 20.95 -1.03 19.79
C LYS A 586 20.56 -2.42 19.30
N ASN A 587 20.16 -2.53 18.05
CA ASN A 587 19.86 -3.79 17.37
C ASN A 587 21.06 -4.17 16.51
#